data_AF-A0A550CY21-F1
#
_entry.id   AF-A0A550CY21-F1
#
_cell.length_a   1.000
_cell.length_b   1.000
_cell.length_c   1.000
_cell.angle_alpha   90.00
_cell.angle_beta   90.00
_cell.angle_gamma   90.00
#
_symmetry.space_group_name_H-M   'P 1'
#
loop_
_entity.id
_entity.type
_entity.pdbx_description
1 polymer ?
#
loop_
_entity_poly.entity_id
_entity_poly.type
_entity_poly.pdbx_seq_one_letter_code
_entity_poly.pdbx_strand_id
1 'polypeptide(L)'
;MHPKFSYIRAAADALCSHCGQSAPHADIDRRARDSITLTPPDMTTHLRSNYAPSEAEATAIEGILPTMEADVLFYDEQIRRLEEALSTLRPRRDATKEGIQRLRSLLAPVRRLPRELLDLICSFTIPDYWFDAEIAQHKLVFAQVCHAWREVALDSPALWTHINMSHLDLTRRAHRKQGRWKEMLQAYVRRSGVRPLTFKIWSSSPEHQRGSAADAPFFWQIVAREAQRVRALHLRLPEYMAPDTFPNALPALQTMHVGPQRPQTVPLYTLPLRSAAPALHTLGVYDMQARYLDVNWANLRVLIMPTYANASCEEVLAMLRECTRLEALEIYVGYVDDETEVREGDVLMPCL
;
A
#
# COMPACT_ATOMS: atom_id res chain seq x y z
N MET A 1 -81.87 -10.37 -0.35
CA MET A 1 -80.58 -10.59 -1.03
C MET A 1 -79.49 -10.26 -0.03
N HIS A 2 -78.57 -11.18 0.26
CA HIS A 2 -77.40 -10.86 1.09
C HIS A 2 -76.41 -10.03 0.26
N PRO A 3 -75.84 -8.94 0.79
CA PRO A 3 -74.82 -8.20 0.07
C PRO A 3 -73.60 -9.10 -0.16
N LYS A 4 -73.06 -9.08 -1.38
CA LYS A 4 -71.91 -9.93 -1.79
C LYS A 4 -70.59 -9.53 -1.14
N PHE A 5 -70.54 -8.37 -0.50
CA PHE A 5 -69.34 -7.77 0.06
C PHE A 5 -69.40 -7.75 1.59
N SER A 6 -68.36 -8.26 2.24
CA SER A 6 -68.19 -8.22 3.70
C SER A 6 -66.73 -7.99 4.06
N TYR A 7 -66.48 -7.35 5.20
CA TYR A 7 -65.15 -7.18 5.77
C TYR A 7 -65.19 -7.50 7.27
N ILE A 8 -64.33 -8.41 7.71
CA ILE A 8 -64.22 -8.79 9.11
C ILE A 8 -62.78 -8.57 9.53
N ARG A 9 -62.60 -7.69 10.53
CA ARG A 9 -61.33 -7.38 11.17
C ARG A 9 -60.80 -8.64 11.87
N ALA A 10 -59.56 -9.03 11.60
CA ALA A 10 -58.93 -10.16 12.30
C ALA A 10 -58.67 -9.80 13.77
N ALA A 11 -59.04 -10.67 14.71
CA ALA A 11 -58.70 -10.54 16.12
C ALA A 11 -57.91 -11.77 16.60
N ALA A 12 -56.89 -11.57 17.44
CA ALA A 12 -56.13 -12.65 18.07
C ALA A 12 -56.00 -12.42 19.58
N ASP A 13 -56.34 -13.43 20.37
CA ASP A 13 -56.10 -13.50 21.81
C ASP A 13 -54.96 -14.48 22.09
N ALA A 14 -53.82 -14.00 22.60
CA ALA A 14 -52.83 -14.84 23.29
C ALA A 14 -51.97 -14.04 24.31
N LEU A 15 -51.82 -14.60 25.51
CA LEU A 15 -51.02 -14.06 26.61
C LEU A 15 -49.62 -14.71 26.66
N CYS A 16 -48.63 -13.97 27.15
CA CYS A 16 -47.23 -14.43 27.28
C CYS A 16 -47.06 -15.55 28.31
N SER A 17 -46.39 -16.65 27.95
CA SER A 17 -46.20 -17.85 28.78
C SER A 17 -45.26 -17.68 29.99
N HIS A 18 -44.60 -16.53 30.14
CA HIS A 18 -43.66 -16.28 31.24
C HIS A 18 -44.14 -15.25 32.26
N CYS A 19 -45.05 -14.34 31.89
CA CYS A 19 -45.54 -13.28 32.78
C CYS A 19 -47.07 -13.14 32.83
N GLY A 20 -47.83 -13.88 32.00
CA GLY A 20 -49.29 -13.87 32.00
C GLY A 20 -49.94 -12.53 31.64
N GLN A 21 -49.16 -11.53 31.20
CA GLN A 21 -49.64 -10.24 30.70
C GLN A 21 -49.56 -10.21 29.16
N SER A 22 -50.47 -9.48 28.52
CA SER A 22 -50.41 -9.29 27.07
C SER A 22 -49.19 -8.44 26.73
N ALA A 23 -48.43 -8.87 25.73
CA ALA A 23 -47.37 -8.03 25.19
C ALA A 23 -48.05 -6.80 24.53
N PRO A 24 -47.60 -5.56 24.79
CA PRO A 24 -48.10 -4.41 24.07
C PRO A 24 -47.59 -4.51 22.61
N HIS A 25 -48.42 -5.10 21.75
CA HIS A 25 -48.28 -5.19 20.31
C HIS A 25 -46.98 -5.79 19.77
N ALA A 26 -46.96 -7.12 19.68
CA ALA A 26 -46.21 -7.82 18.65
C ALA A 26 -47.03 -9.04 18.23
N ASP A 27 -48.04 -8.81 17.38
CA ASP A 27 -49.00 -9.81 16.93
C ASP A 27 -48.82 -10.06 15.43
N ILE A 28 -48.18 -11.18 15.09
CA ILE A 28 -48.18 -11.76 13.75
C ILE A 28 -48.95 -13.09 13.88
N ASP A 29 -50.26 -12.93 13.84
CA ASP A 29 -51.18 -13.74 13.05
C ASP A 29 -51.33 -15.24 13.42
N ARG A 30 -52.46 -15.61 14.05
CA ARG A 30 -52.91 -17.02 14.05
C ARG A 30 -54.40 -17.27 14.35
N ARG A 31 -55.26 -17.01 13.37
CA ARG A 31 -56.34 -17.90 12.83
C ARG A 31 -57.56 -17.10 12.36
N ALA A 32 -57.71 -16.99 11.04
CA ALA A 32 -58.98 -16.68 10.38
C ALA A 32 -59.53 -17.95 9.72
N ARG A 33 -60.66 -18.45 10.19
CA ARG A 33 -61.54 -19.33 9.41
C ARG A 33 -62.94 -18.76 9.54
N ASP A 34 -63.57 -18.60 8.39
CA ASP A 34 -64.98 -18.29 8.20
C ASP A 34 -65.34 -16.80 8.20
N SER A 35 -64.83 -16.06 7.21
CA SER A 35 -65.38 -14.76 6.77
C SER A 35 -64.97 -14.46 5.32
N ILE A 36 -65.91 -14.00 4.49
CA ILE A 36 -65.71 -13.74 3.05
C ILE A 36 -64.81 -12.50 2.89
N THR A 37 -63.53 -12.73 2.63
CA THR A 37 -62.59 -11.74 2.11
C THR A 37 -63.02 -11.39 0.68
N LEU A 38 -63.09 -10.10 0.35
CA LEU A 38 -63.15 -9.63 -1.03
C LEU A 38 -62.01 -10.29 -1.84
N THR A 39 -62.31 -11.34 -2.60
CA THR A 39 -61.33 -12.14 -3.32
C THR A 39 -60.77 -11.33 -4.50
N PRO A 40 -59.44 -11.17 -4.64
CA PRO A 40 -58.83 -10.43 -5.75
C PRO A 40 -59.24 -10.88 -7.17
N PRO A 41 -59.46 -12.18 -7.44
CA PRO A 41 -59.93 -12.63 -8.75
C PRO A 41 -61.32 -12.06 -9.14
N ASP A 42 -62.22 -11.89 -8.18
CA ASP A 42 -63.58 -11.41 -8.45
C ASP A 42 -63.59 -9.88 -8.63
N MET A 43 -62.86 -9.15 -7.79
CA MET A 43 -62.72 -7.69 -7.91
C MET A 43 -62.07 -7.28 -9.24
N THR A 44 -60.99 -7.94 -9.64
CA THR A 44 -60.30 -7.61 -10.91
C THR A 44 -61.15 -7.90 -12.15
N THR A 45 -62.01 -8.93 -12.08
CA THR A 45 -62.96 -9.27 -13.15
C THR A 45 -64.09 -8.24 -13.22
N HIS A 46 -64.67 -7.87 -12.07
CA HIS A 46 -65.69 -6.84 -12.00
C HIS A 46 -65.18 -5.46 -12.46
N LEU A 47 -63.97 -5.06 -12.06
CA LEU A 47 -63.33 -3.80 -12.49
C LEU A 47 -62.99 -3.73 -13.98
N ARG A 48 -62.89 -4.88 -14.67
CA ARG A 48 -62.63 -4.98 -16.13
C ARG A 48 -63.88 -5.18 -16.96
N SER A 49 -65.06 -5.14 -16.34
CA SER A 49 -66.36 -5.34 -16.97
C SER A 49 -67.24 -4.09 -16.82
N ASN A 50 -68.37 -4.03 -17.52
CA ASN A 50 -69.39 -2.98 -17.30
C ASN A 50 -70.23 -3.23 -16.03
N TYR A 51 -69.70 -3.97 -15.06
CA TYR A 51 -70.38 -4.25 -13.81
C TYR A 51 -70.58 -2.96 -13.01
N ALA A 52 -71.84 -2.68 -12.66
CA ALA A 52 -72.22 -1.64 -11.72
C ALA A 52 -72.84 -2.31 -10.48
N PRO A 53 -72.42 -1.95 -9.27
CA PRO A 53 -73.00 -2.51 -8.05
C PRO A 53 -74.48 -2.13 -7.95
N SER A 54 -75.30 -3.07 -7.48
CA SER A 54 -76.68 -2.77 -7.06
C SER A 54 -76.68 -1.85 -5.84
N GLU A 55 -77.80 -1.17 -5.56
CA GLU A 55 -77.90 -0.23 -4.42
C GLU A 55 -77.56 -0.89 -3.07
N ALA A 56 -77.92 -2.16 -2.88
CA ALA A 56 -77.56 -2.93 -1.69
C ALA A 56 -76.07 -3.32 -1.63
N GLU A 57 -75.43 -3.56 -2.78
CA GLU A 57 -73.99 -3.83 -2.88
C GLU A 57 -73.18 -2.55 -2.69
N ALA A 58 -73.64 -1.42 -3.24
CA ALA A 58 -73.04 -0.10 -3.06
C ALA A 58 -73.07 0.31 -1.58
N THR A 59 -74.22 0.17 -0.92
CA THR A 59 -74.36 0.44 0.53
C THR A 59 -73.42 -0.44 1.36
N ALA A 60 -73.25 -1.71 0.98
CA ALA A 60 -72.33 -2.62 1.68
C ALA A 60 -70.85 -2.24 1.48
N ILE A 61 -70.46 -1.85 0.26
CA ILE A 61 -69.11 -1.35 -0.03
C ILE A 61 -68.84 -0.06 0.76
N GLU A 62 -69.77 0.90 0.74
CA GLU A 62 -69.67 2.16 1.47
C GLU A 62 -69.57 1.95 3.00
N GLY A 63 -70.22 0.92 3.54
CA GLY A 63 -70.09 0.56 4.96
C GLY A 63 -68.76 -0.10 5.33
N ILE A 64 -68.11 -0.78 4.38
CA ILE A 64 -66.86 -1.52 4.60
C ILE A 64 -65.62 -0.61 4.48
N LEU A 65 -65.63 0.31 3.51
CA LEU A 65 -64.48 1.17 3.18
C LEU A 65 -63.89 1.90 4.41
N PRO A 66 -64.68 2.55 5.28
CA PRO A 66 -64.14 3.24 6.46
C PRO A 66 -63.44 2.30 7.45
N THR A 67 -63.88 1.03 7.52
CA THR A 67 -63.27 0.03 8.40
C THR A 67 -61.91 -0.40 7.85
N MET A 68 -61.81 -0.61 6.54
CA MET A 68 -60.54 -0.91 5.87
C MET A 68 -59.55 0.27 5.95
N GLU A 69 -60.04 1.50 5.77
CA GLU A 69 -59.23 2.71 5.93
C GLU A 69 -58.69 2.86 7.36
N ALA A 70 -59.51 2.58 8.37
CA ALA A 70 -59.08 2.59 9.77
C ALA A 70 -58.02 1.51 10.06
N ASP A 71 -58.12 0.33 9.43
CA ASP A 71 -57.13 -0.74 9.59
C ASP A 71 -55.80 -0.38 8.91
N VAL A 72 -55.81 0.28 7.75
CA VAL A 72 -54.59 0.84 7.14
C VAL A 72 -53.89 1.80 8.09
N LEU A 73 -54.62 2.76 8.68
CA LEU A 73 -54.06 3.71 9.65
C LEU A 73 -53.48 3.00 10.89
N PHE A 74 -54.14 1.94 11.36
CA PHE A 74 -53.62 1.13 12.46
C PHE A 74 -52.31 0.44 12.10
N TYR A 75 -52.24 -0.22 10.93
CA TYR A 75 -51.01 -0.88 10.47
C TYR A 75 -49.87 0.12 10.22
N ASP A 76 -50.17 1.29 9.66
CA ASP A 76 -49.18 2.36 9.48
C ASP A 76 -48.58 2.81 10.81
N GLU A 77 -49.38 2.95 11.87
CA GLU A 77 -48.88 3.27 13.21
C GLU A 77 -48.04 2.13 13.80
N GLN A 78 -48.40 0.86 13.59
CA GLN A 78 -47.58 -0.28 14.03
C GLN A 78 -46.24 -0.34 13.27
N ILE A 79 -46.26 -0.12 11.96
CA ILE A 79 -45.06 -0.04 11.12
C ILE A 79 -44.17 1.09 11.66
N ARG A 80 -44.73 2.29 11.87
CA ARG A 80 -44.00 3.44 12.41
C ARG A 80 -43.33 3.12 13.75
N ARG A 81 -44.04 2.47 14.68
CA ARG A 81 -43.50 2.07 16.00
C ARG A 81 -42.37 1.05 15.88
N LEU A 82 -42.53 0.04 15.02
CA LEU A 82 -41.50 -0.97 14.81
C LEU A 82 -40.27 -0.39 14.12
N GLU A 83 -40.46 0.53 13.17
CA GLU A 83 -39.37 1.27 12.52
C GLU A 83 -38.62 2.16 13.52
N GLU A 84 -39.33 2.83 14.44
CA GLU A 84 -38.74 3.63 15.52
C GLU A 84 -37.96 2.75 16.53
N ALA A 85 -38.50 1.59 16.89
CA ALA A 85 -37.79 0.62 17.73
C ALA A 85 -36.53 0.08 17.04
N LEU A 86 -36.62 -0.24 15.74
CA LEU A 86 -35.49 -0.72 14.94
C LEU A 86 -34.42 0.36 14.76
N SER A 87 -34.82 1.62 14.53
CA SER A 87 -33.88 2.74 14.39
C SER A 87 -33.08 2.98 15.67
N THR A 88 -33.65 2.65 16.84
CA THR A 88 -32.97 2.73 18.14
C THR A 88 -32.11 1.50 18.44
N LEU A 89 -32.63 0.29 18.18
CA LEU A 89 -31.95 -0.97 18.54
C LEU A 89 -30.77 -1.30 17.62
N ARG A 90 -30.84 -0.95 16.33
CA ARG A 90 -29.76 -1.24 15.36
C ARG A 90 -28.43 -0.55 15.75
N PRO A 91 -28.37 0.77 15.99
CA PRO A 91 -27.14 1.41 16.47
C PRO A 91 -26.62 0.83 17.77
N ARG A 92 -27.51 0.52 18.73
CA ARG A 92 -27.11 -0.07 20.03
C ARG A 92 -26.49 -1.46 19.86
N ARG A 93 -27.07 -2.30 19.01
CA ARG A 93 -26.50 -3.61 18.65
C ARG A 93 -25.12 -3.43 18.01
N ASP A 94 -24.98 -2.51 17.07
CA ASP A 94 -23.74 -2.30 16.33
C ASP A 94 -22.63 -1.74 17.23
N ALA A 95 -22.94 -0.78 18.10
CA ALA A 95 -22.04 -0.30 19.13
C ALA A 95 -21.61 -1.41 20.11
N THR A 96 -22.55 -2.29 20.49
CA THR A 96 -22.25 -3.44 21.37
C THR A 96 -21.33 -4.44 20.67
N LYS A 97 -21.59 -4.77 19.39
CA LYS A 97 -20.72 -5.64 18.58
C LYS A 97 -19.31 -5.05 18.46
N GLU A 98 -19.21 -3.74 18.22
CA GLU A 98 -17.92 -3.05 18.16
C GLU A 98 -17.19 -3.09 19.52
N GLY A 99 -17.89 -2.87 20.63
CA GLY A 99 -17.36 -3.00 21.98
C GLY A 99 -16.81 -4.41 22.28
N ILE A 100 -17.56 -5.45 21.92
CA ILE A 100 -17.11 -6.85 22.04
C ILE A 100 -15.82 -7.07 21.24
N GLN A 101 -15.74 -6.57 20.00
CA GLN A 101 -14.55 -6.73 19.18
C GLN A 101 -13.34 -6.01 19.79
N ARG A 102 -13.50 -4.80 20.31
CA ARG A 102 -12.44 -4.05 21.00
C ARG A 102 -11.92 -4.80 22.23
N LEU A 103 -12.82 -5.34 23.07
CA LEU A 103 -12.46 -6.15 24.23
C LEU A 103 -11.74 -7.45 23.84
N ARG A 104 -12.23 -8.15 22.81
CA ARG A 104 -11.55 -9.35 22.27
C ARG A 104 -10.15 -9.03 21.78
N SER A 105 -9.97 -7.91 21.08
CA SER A 105 -8.65 -7.45 20.71
C SER A 105 -7.79 -7.24 21.95
N LEU A 106 -8.29 -6.62 23.04
CA LEU A 106 -7.52 -6.38 24.28
C LEU A 106 -7.00 -7.68 24.91
N LEU A 107 -7.78 -8.75 24.79
CA LEU A 107 -7.42 -10.08 25.29
C LEU A 107 -6.59 -10.91 24.29
N ALA A 108 -6.30 -10.38 23.10
CA ALA A 108 -5.56 -11.10 22.07
C ALA A 108 -4.19 -11.57 22.62
N PRO A 109 -3.82 -12.85 22.45
CA PRO A 109 -2.56 -13.40 22.99
C PRO A 109 -1.32 -12.61 22.58
N VAL A 110 -1.36 -12.01 21.38
CA VAL A 110 -0.28 -11.20 20.83
C VAL A 110 0.13 -10.02 21.73
N ARG A 111 -0.79 -9.49 22.54
CA ARG A 111 -0.50 -8.41 23.50
C ARG A 111 0.31 -8.85 24.71
N ARG A 112 0.43 -10.17 24.93
CA ARG A 112 1.26 -10.78 25.98
C ARG A 112 2.63 -11.19 25.45
N LEU A 113 2.88 -11.05 24.15
CA LEU A 113 4.16 -11.45 23.58
C LEU A 113 5.25 -10.44 24.00
N PRO A 114 6.39 -10.89 24.53
CA PRO A 114 7.55 -10.04 24.78
C PRO A 114 7.96 -9.28 23.52
N ARG A 115 8.49 -8.07 23.71
CA ARG A 115 8.90 -7.17 22.62
C ARG A 115 9.97 -7.82 21.74
N GLU A 116 10.87 -8.58 22.35
CA GLU A 116 12.00 -9.26 21.72
C GLU A 116 11.50 -10.34 20.74
N LEU A 117 10.45 -11.07 21.10
CA LEU A 117 9.86 -12.06 20.21
C LEU A 117 9.10 -11.39 19.07
N LEU A 118 8.46 -10.24 19.30
CA LEU A 118 7.85 -9.46 18.22
C LEU A 118 8.91 -8.93 17.24
N ASP A 119 10.06 -8.45 17.72
CA ASP A 119 11.15 -8.00 16.85
C ASP A 119 11.73 -9.16 16.03
N LEU A 120 11.88 -10.33 16.64
CA LEU A 120 12.28 -11.54 15.95
C LEU A 120 11.28 -11.93 14.86
N ILE A 121 9.97 -11.97 15.15
CA ILE A 121 8.94 -12.23 14.14
C ILE A 121 8.96 -11.16 13.06
N CYS A 122 9.16 -9.89 13.43
CA CYS A 122 9.29 -8.80 12.47
C CYS A 122 10.39 -9.12 11.46
N SER A 123 11.58 -9.49 11.93
CA SER A 123 12.73 -9.84 11.07
C SER A 123 12.46 -10.98 10.09
N PHE A 124 11.62 -11.95 10.47
CA PHE A 124 11.26 -13.10 9.62
C PHE A 124 10.06 -12.85 8.69
N THR A 125 9.35 -11.73 8.84
CA THR A 125 8.14 -11.42 8.06
C THR A 125 8.35 -10.29 7.06
N ILE A 126 9.58 -9.77 6.97
CA ILE A 126 9.98 -8.84 5.94
C ILE A 126 9.97 -9.57 4.60
N PRO A 127 9.32 -9.02 3.55
CA PRO A 127 9.40 -9.59 2.22
C PRO A 127 10.83 -9.58 1.67
N ASP A 128 11.20 -10.56 0.85
CA ASP A 128 12.55 -10.66 0.26
C ASP A 128 12.95 -9.38 -0.50
N TYR A 129 11.99 -8.73 -1.15
CA TYR A 129 12.21 -7.51 -1.90
C TYR A 129 12.35 -6.25 -1.03
N TRP A 130 12.19 -6.31 0.30
CA TRP A 130 12.09 -5.11 1.16
C TRP A 130 13.29 -4.16 1.06
N PHE A 131 14.49 -4.70 0.91
CA PHE A 131 15.71 -3.90 0.84
C PHE A 131 15.96 -3.35 -0.58
N ASP A 132 15.35 -3.95 -1.59
CA ASP A 132 15.33 -3.46 -2.97
C ASP A 132 14.11 -2.61 -3.29
N ALA A 133 13.12 -2.60 -2.40
CA ALA A 133 11.88 -1.87 -2.53
C ALA A 133 12.11 -0.37 -2.44
N GLU A 134 11.41 0.40 -3.28
CA GLU A 134 11.52 1.86 -3.23
C GLU A 134 10.90 2.42 -1.96
N ILE A 135 11.57 3.42 -1.37
CA ILE A 135 11.01 4.13 -0.23
C ILE A 135 9.65 4.74 -0.59
N ALA A 136 8.74 4.76 0.38
CA ALA A 136 7.37 5.25 0.25
C ALA A 136 6.41 4.40 -0.63
N GLN A 137 6.89 3.41 -1.39
CA GLN A 137 6.00 2.56 -2.19
C GLN A 137 5.43 1.37 -1.42
N HIS A 138 6.14 0.88 -0.40
CA HIS A 138 5.77 -0.36 0.28
C HIS A 138 5.11 -0.13 1.65
N LYS A 139 4.06 -0.91 1.90
CA LYS A 139 3.38 -0.97 3.20
C LYS A 139 4.00 -2.08 4.02
N LEU A 140 4.61 -1.73 5.16
CA LEU A 140 5.04 -2.73 6.12
C LEU A 140 3.81 -3.36 6.79
N VAL A 141 3.36 -4.51 6.26
CA VAL A 141 2.15 -5.20 6.71
C VAL A 141 2.22 -5.52 8.21
N PHE A 142 3.41 -5.89 8.69
CA PHE A 142 3.68 -6.10 10.11
C PHE A 142 3.26 -4.89 10.97
N ALA A 143 3.54 -3.67 10.51
CA ALA A 143 3.19 -2.43 11.21
C ALA A 143 1.69 -2.04 11.10
N GLN A 144 0.86 -2.84 10.41
CA GLN A 144 -0.59 -2.62 10.29
C GLN A 144 -1.43 -3.45 11.27
N VAL A 145 -0.83 -4.41 11.99
CA VAL A 145 -1.56 -5.32 12.87
C VAL A 145 -2.13 -4.60 14.09
N CYS A 146 -1.27 -3.94 14.87
CA CYS A 146 -1.68 -3.15 16.04
C CYS A 146 -0.60 -2.12 16.41
N HIS A 147 -0.87 -1.30 17.43
CA HIS A 147 0.08 -0.30 17.94
C HIS A 147 1.43 -0.92 18.33
N ALA A 148 1.43 -1.99 19.12
CA ALA A 148 2.66 -2.60 19.63
C ALA A 148 3.56 -3.14 18.49
N TRP A 149 2.96 -3.75 17.46
CA TRP A 149 3.70 -4.26 16.30
C TRP A 149 4.29 -3.13 15.46
N ARG A 150 3.53 -2.03 15.34
CA ARG A 150 4.00 -0.83 14.69
C ARG A 150 5.20 -0.24 15.42
N GLU A 151 5.14 -0.08 16.72
CA GLU A 151 6.27 0.44 17.51
C GLU A 151 7.51 -0.44 17.33
N VAL A 152 7.39 -1.75 17.48
CA VAL A 152 8.49 -2.69 17.27
C VAL A 152 9.12 -2.52 15.90
N ALA A 153 8.32 -2.52 14.84
CA ALA A 153 8.83 -2.33 13.48
C ALA A 153 9.49 -0.97 13.27
N LEU A 154 8.88 0.11 13.77
CA LEU A 154 9.43 1.46 13.61
C LEU A 154 10.74 1.65 14.39
N ASP A 155 10.90 0.95 15.52
CA ASP A 155 12.08 0.99 16.36
C ASP A 155 13.16 -0.02 15.95
N SER A 156 12.88 -0.95 15.03
CA SER A 156 13.84 -1.98 14.59
C SER A 156 14.80 -1.40 13.56
N PRO A 157 16.05 -1.03 13.91
CA PRO A 157 16.88 -0.20 13.03
C PRO A 157 17.34 -0.95 11.77
N ALA A 158 17.38 -2.28 11.83
CA ALA A 158 17.78 -3.13 10.72
C ALA A 158 16.85 -3.00 9.50
N LEU A 159 15.58 -2.65 9.70
CA LEU A 159 14.61 -2.48 8.61
C LEU A 159 14.88 -1.24 7.74
N TRP A 160 15.61 -0.27 8.26
CA TRP A 160 15.68 1.08 7.70
C TRP A 160 17.06 1.39 7.08
N THR A 161 17.92 0.39 6.92
CA THR A 161 19.31 0.57 6.46
C THR A 161 19.45 0.69 4.94
N HIS A 162 18.51 0.15 4.16
CA HIS A 162 18.51 0.21 2.71
C HIS A 162 17.50 1.25 2.22
N ILE A 163 17.98 2.19 1.42
CA ILE A 163 17.21 3.35 0.97
C ILE A 163 17.27 3.36 -0.56
N ASN A 164 16.28 2.74 -1.19
CA ASN A 164 16.13 2.76 -2.64
C ASN A 164 15.20 3.90 -3.09
N MET A 165 15.68 4.68 -4.04
CA MET A 165 15.07 5.89 -4.61
C MET A 165 15.05 5.84 -6.15
N SER A 166 15.23 4.65 -6.75
CA SER A 166 15.37 4.46 -8.21
C SER A 166 14.21 4.93 -9.07
N HIS A 167 12.95 4.77 -8.63
CA HIS A 167 11.76 5.17 -9.39
C HIS A 167 10.97 6.27 -8.68
N LEU A 168 11.60 6.98 -7.74
CA LEU A 168 10.99 8.17 -7.17
C LEU A 168 10.78 9.16 -8.31
N ASP A 169 9.52 9.40 -8.64
CA ASP A 169 9.09 10.44 -9.54
C ASP A 169 9.41 11.79 -8.86
N LEU A 170 10.67 12.24 -8.99
CA LEU A 170 11.16 13.51 -8.45
C LEU A 170 10.56 14.72 -9.20
N THR A 171 9.49 14.54 -9.98
CA THR A 171 8.98 15.55 -10.91
C THR A 171 7.98 16.52 -10.29
N ARG A 172 7.92 17.75 -10.83
CA ARG A 172 7.04 18.83 -10.31
C ARG A 172 5.55 18.47 -10.23
N ARG A 173 5.07 17.51 -11.03
CA ARG A 173 3.67 17.06 -11.01
C ARG A 173 3.41 16.08 -9.86
N ALA A 174 4.39 15.23 -9.56
CA ALA A 174 4.41 14.39 -8.36
C ALA A 174 4.69 15.21 -7.10
N HIS A 175 5.52 16.26 -7.13
CA HIS A 175 5.81 17.15 -5.98
C HIS A 175 4.55 17.76 -5.31
N ARG A 176 3.45 18.01 -6.04
CA ARG A 176 2.17 18.44 -5.43
C ARG A 176 1.43 17.33 -4.66
N LYS A 177 1.79 16.06 -4.84
CA LYS A 177 1.20 14.88 -4.16
C LYS A 177 2.22 14.05 -3.36
N GLN A 178 3.53 14.20 -3.59
CA GLN A 178 4.62 13.31 -3.16
C GLN A 178 5.86 14.06 -2.63
N GLY A 179 5.74 15.33 -2.20
CA GLY A 179 6.83 16.05 -1.50
C GLY A 179 7.35 15.37 -0.21
N ARG A 180 6.88 14.16 0.11
CA ARG A 180 7.17 13.36 1.31
C ARG A 180 8.48 12.57 1.24
N TRP A 181 9.15 12.47 0.08
CA TRP A 181 10.35 11.64 -0.04
C TRP A 181 11.50 12.16 0.84
N LYS A 182 11.60 13.49 1.03
CA LYS A 182 12.59 14.10 1.92
C LYS A 182 12.37 13.68 3.37
N GLU A 183 11.11 13.71 3.82
CA GLU A 183 10.70 13.26 5.16
C GLU A 183 10.88 11.75 5.31
N MET A 184 10.66 10.96 4.25
CA MET A 184 10.91 9.52 4.26
C MET A 184 12.39 9.19 4.32
N LEU A 185 13.22 9.85 3.50
CA LEU A 185 14.67 9.73 3.56
C LEU A 185 15.18 10.05 4.97
N GLN A 186 14.75 11.16 5.54
CA GLN A 186 15.08 11.54 6.92
C GLN A 186 14.54 10.53 7.95
N ALA A 187 13.35 9.96 7.75
CA ALA A 187 12.81 8.95 8.64
C ALA A 187 13.63 7.65 8.61
N TYR A 188 14.02 7.16 7.43
CA TYR A 188 14.86 5.98 7.29
C TYR A 188 16.25 6.20 7.91
N VAL A 189 16.88 7.35 7.60
CA VAL A 189 18.18 7.72 8.19
C VAL A 189 18.11 7.82 9.71
N ARG A 190 17.03 8.38 10.28
CA ARG A 190 16.84 8.43 11.74
C ARG A 190 16.60 7.05 12.35
N ARG A 191 15.70 6.26 11.76
CA ARG A 191 15.30 4.95 12.31
C ARG A 191 16.39 3.89 12.21
N SER A 192 17.27 3.98 11.22
CA SER A 192 18.45 3.10 11.11
C SER A 192 19.47 3.29 12.24
N GLY A 193 19.36 4.38 13.02
CA GLY A 193 20.22 4.65 14.16
C GLY A 193 21.68 4.79 13.73
N VAL A 194 22.56 3.96 14.30
CA VAL A 194 24.00 3.94 13.99
C VAL A 194 24.38 2.85 12.98
N ARG A 195 23.39 2.12 12.43
CA ARG A 195 23.67 1.03 11.50
C ARG A 195 24.21 1.54 10.16
N PRO A 196 25.02 0.73 9.47
CA PRO A 196 25.50 1.05 8.13
C PRO A 196 24.33 1.29 7.16
N LEU A 197 24.50 2.28 6.29
CA LEU A 197 23.51 2.70 5.30
C LEU A 197 23.91 2.28 3.90
N THR A 198 22.89 1.89 3.13
CA THR A 198 22.96 1.65 1.69
C THR A 198 22.01 2.62 0.99
N PHE A 199 22.55 3.46 0.10
CA PHE A 199 21.72 4.30 -0.76
C PHE A 199 21.75 3.78 -2.20
N LYS A 200 20.58 3.68 -2.80
CA LYS A 200 20.39 3.24 -4.19
C LYS A 200 19.56 4.26 -4.94
N ILE A 201 20.13 4.85 -5.97
CA ILE A 201 19.42 5.63 -6.98
C ILE A 201 19.87 5.05 -8.33
N TRP A 202 19.10 4.09 -8.82
CA TRP A 202 19.43 3.31 -10.01
C TRP A 202 18.30 3.38 -11.03
N SER A 203 18.22 4.49 -11.76
CA SER A 203 17.16 4.71 -12.74
C SER A 203 17.60 4.27 -14.13
N SER A 204 16.92 3.29 -14.73
CA SER A 204 17.15 2.83 -16.11
C SER A 204 16.26 3.53 -17.14
N SER A 205 15.12 4.10 -16.72
CA SER A 205 14.13 4.65 -17.66
C SER A 205 14.35 6.16 -17.90
N PRO A 206 14.46 6.60 -19.18
CA PRO A 206 14.57 8.00 -19.55
C PRO A 206 13.30 8.83 -19.22
N GLU A 207 12.19 8.21 -18.85
CA GLU A 207 10.96 8.94 -18.49
C GLU A 207 11.05 9.59 -17.09
N HIS A 208 11.95 9.12 -16.22
CA HIS A 208 12.18 9.64 -14.85
C HIS A 208 13.01 10.94 -14.83
N GLN A 209 13.16 11.60 -15.98
CA GLN A 209 14.05 12.74 -16.20
C GLN A 209 13.54 14.09 -15.67
N ARG A 210 12.27 14.21 -15.28
CA ARG A 210 11.68 15.53 -14.99
C ARG A 210 11.87 15.99 -13.54
N GLY A 211 13.01 15.74 -12.90
CA GLY A 211 13.24 16.15 -11.51
C GLY A 211 13.66 17.60 -11.34
N SER A 212 13.79 18.07 -10.09
CA SER A 212 14.34 19.40 -9.81
C SER A 212 15.81 19.29 -9.41
N ALA A 213 16.70 20.02 -10.09
CA ALA A 213 18.10 20.17 -9.67
C ALA A 213 18.23 20.69 -8.22
N ALA A 214 17.20 21.38 -7.70
CA ALA A 214 17.15 21.82 -6.31
C ALA A 214 17.09 20.68 -5.27
N ASP A 215 16.83 19.44 -5.70
CA ASP A 215 16.77 18.28 -4.83
C ASP A 215 18.13 17.60 -4.61
N ALA A 216 19.07 17.78 -5.54
CA ALA A 216 20.41 17.17 -5.47
C ALA A 216 21.18 17.58 -4.20
N PRO A 217 21.26 18.88 -3.83
CA PRO A 217 21.98 19.30 -2.64
C PRO A 217 21.46 18.63 -1.37
N PHE A 218 20.14 18.40 -1.27
CA PHE A 218 19.53 17.77 -0.10
C PHE A 218 19.98 16.31 0.08
N PHE A 219 19.97 15.52 -1.01
CA PHE A 219 20.43 14.13 -0.97
C PHE A 219 21.91 14.06 -0.58
N TRP A 220 22.75 14.83 -1.25
CA TRP A 220 24.20 14.81 -1.01
C TRP A 220 24.60 15.36 0.36
N GLN A 221 23.86 16.33 0.89
CA GLN A 221 24.03 16.79 2.27
C GLN A 221 23.75 15.66 3.28
N ILE A 222 22.76 14.82 3.03
CA ILE A 222 22.48 13.65 3.88
C ILE A 222 23.60 12.63 3.77
N VAL A 223 24.05 12.29 2.55
CA VAL A 223 25.18 11.36 2.35
C VAL A 223 26.43 11.86 3.06
N ALA A 224 26.76 13.14 2.93
CA ALA A 224 27.91 13.76 3.59
C ALA A 224 27.77 13.76 5.13
N ARG A 225 26.56 14.04 5.65
CA ARG A 225 26.31 14.02 7.11
C ARG A 225 26.45 12.62 7.69
N GLU A 226 26.02 11.60 6.97
CA GLU A 226 26.05 10.20 7.41
C GLU A 226 27.32 9.45 6.95
N ALA A 227 28.33 10.17 6.46
CA ALA A 227 29.53 9.62 5.81
C ALA A 227 30.22 8.46 6.56
N GLN A 228 30.25 8.52 7.90
CA GLN A 228 30.90 7.53 8.76
C GLN A 228 30.22 6.16 8.76
N ARG A 229 29.00 6.07 8.24
CA ARG A 229 28.22 4.84 8.20
C ARG A 229 27.63 4.54 6.82
N VAL A 230 27.91 5.34 5.79
CA VAL A 230 27.55 4.97 4.42
C VAL A 230 28.45 3.83 3.97
N ARG A 231 27.88 2.64 3.84
CA ARG A 231 28.59 1.41 3.47
C ARG A 231 28.49 1.11 1.99
N ALA A 232 27.36 1.44 1.37
CA ALA A 232 27.14 1.18 -0.04
C ALA A 232 26.45 2.35 -0.75
N LEU A 233 26.93 2.67 -1.97
CA LEU A 233 26.34 3.66 -2.86
C LEU A 233 26.12 3.05 -4.25
N HIS A 234 24.87 3.03 -4.71
CA HIS A 234 24.50 2.52 -6.03
C HIS A 234 23.91 3.68 -6.81
N LEU A 235 24.71 4.27 -7.71
CA LEU A 235 24.45 5.55 -8.35
C LEU A 235 24.42 5.42 -9.87
N ARG A 236 23.21 5.46 -10.42
CA ARG A 236 22.93 5.73 -11.83
C ARG A 236 22.03 6.95 -11.90
N LEU A 237 22.65 8.11 -11.67
CA LEU A 237 21.96 9.37 -11.41
C LEU A 237 21.61 10.12 -12.72
N PRO A 238 20.43 10.76 -12.78
CA PRO A 238 20.19 11.83 -13.74
C PRO A 238 21.20 12.97 -13.58
N GLU A 239 21.52 13.66 -14.68
CA GLU A 239 22.48 14.77 -14.70
C GLU A 239 22.15 15.86 -13.66
N TYR A 240 20.86 16.15 -13.46
CA TYR A 240 20.41 17.15 -12.47
C TYR A 240 20.60 16.71 -11.01
N MET A 241 20.88 15.43 -10.72
CA MET A 241 21.16 14.90 -9.38
C MET A 241 22.65 14.67 -9.12
N ALA A 242 23.52 14.88 -10.13
CA ALA A 242 24.95 14.83 -9.93
C ALA A 242 25.37 15.94 -8.95
N PRO A 243 26.26 15.66 -7.98
CA PRO A 243 26.73 16.71 -7.09
C PRO A 243 27.78 17.57 -7.82
N ASP A 244 27.79 18.87 -7.54
CA ASP A 244 28.86 19.78 -8.00
C ASP A 244 30.23 19.33 -7.49
N THR A 245 30.27 18.73 -6.30
CA THR A 245 31.47 18.12 -5.72
C THR A 245 31.06 16.87 -4.96
N PHE A 246 31.64 15.72 -5.33
CA PHE A 246 31.41 14.46 -4.63
C PHE A 246 31.90 14.54 -3.17
N PRO A 247 31.24 13.89 -2.20
CA PRO A 247 31.69 13.90 -0.81
C PRO A 247 33.16 13.46 -0.67
N ASN A 248 33.98 14.31 -0.05
CA ASN A 248 35.43 14.10 0.05
C ASN A 248 35.84 13.06 1.12
N ALA A 249 34.90 12.56 1.92
CA ALA A 249 35.17 11.57 2.96
C ALA A 249 33.95 10.64 3.13
N LEU A 250 34.13 9.36 2.80
CA LEU A 250 33.19 8.25 2.97
C LEU A 250 33.98 7.03 3.50
N PRO A 251 34.51 7.11 4.74
CA PRO A 251 35.47 6.14 5.25
C PRO A 251 34.89 4.73 5.45
N ALA A 252 33.57 4.59 5.56
CA ALA A 252 32.89 3.31 5.69
C ALA A 252 32.44 2.71 4.34
N LEU A 253 32.65 3.41 3.22
CA LEU A 253 32.16 2.96 1.92
C LEU A 253 32.98 1.75 1.45
N GLN A 254 32.29 0.62 1.33
CA GLN A 254 32.83 -0.68 0.94
C GLN A 254 32.41 -1.08 -0.48
N THR A 255 31.19 -0.68 -0.85
CA THR A 255 30.57 -1.01 -2.14
C THR A 255 30.17 0.26 -2.88
N MET A 256 30.57 0.36 -4.14
CA MET A 256 30.12 1.42 -5.03
C MET A 256 29.74 0.85 -6.39
N HIS A 257 28.50 1.10 -6.82
CA HIS A 257 28.08 0.90 -8.21
C HIS A 257 27.87 2.27 -8.82
N VAL A 258 28.44 2.53 -9.99
CA VAL A 258 28.40 3.84 -10.62
C VAL A 258 28.29 3.73 -12.13
N GLY A 259 27.46 4.58 -12.71
CA GLY A 259 27.34 4.75 -14.14
C GLY A 259 26.49 5.95 -14.49
N PRO A 260 26.60 6.51 -15.71
CA PRO A 260 25.68 7.55 -16.12
C PRO A 260 24.29 6.96 -16.39
N GLN A 261 23.25 7.78 -16.20
CA GLN A 261 21.90 7.39 -16.62
C GLN A 261 21.85 7.14 -18.14
N ARG A 262 22.58 7.92 -18.94
CA ARG A 262 22.72 7.72 -20.39
C ARG A 262 24.16 7.32 -20.74
N PRO A 263 24.37 6.26 -21.54
CA PRO A 263 25.72 5.76 -21.84
C PRO A 263 26.69 6.77 -22.46
N GLN A 264 26.16 7.80 -23.13
CA GLN A 264 26.95 8.83 -23.81
C GLN A 264 27.27 10.06 -22.93
N THR A 265 26.79 10.09 -21.68
CA THR A 265 27.03 11.24 -20.80
C THR A 265 28.48 11.23 -20.31
N VAL A 266 29.18 12.33 -20.56
CA VAL A 266 30.54 12.55 -20.03
C VAL A 266 30.43 13.05 -18.59
N PRO A 267 31.11 12.41 -17.61
CA PRO A 267 31.14 12.90 -16.24
C PRO A 267 31.74 14.31 -16.15
N LEU A 268 31.18 15.16 -15.27
CA LEU A 268 31.67 16.53 -15.05
C LEU A 268 33.06 16.58 -14.40
N TYR A 269 33.45 15.54 -13.66
CA TYR A 269 34.72 15.43 -12.98
C TYR A 269 35.08 13.96 -12.73
N THR A 270 36.35 13.73 -12.38
CA THR A 270 36.86 12.41 -11.97
C THR A 270 36.42 12.13 -10.54
N LEU A 271 35.80 10.97 -10.29
CA LEU A 271 35.37 10.58 -8.96
C LEU A 271 36.59 10.27 -8.07
N PRO A 272 36.80 10.99 -6.95
CA PRO A 272 38.03 10.91 -6.15
C PRO A 272 38.01 9.72 -5.17
N LEU A 273 37.64 8.52 -5.64
CA LEU A 273 37.35 7.36 -4.78
C LEU A 273 38.56 6.87 -3.97
N ARG A 274 39.79 7.04 -4.47
CA ARG A 274 41.03 6.67 -3.78
C ARG A 274 41.18 7.40 -2.45
N SER A 275 40.86 8.70 -2.44
CA SER A 275 40.96 9.53 -1.23
C SER A 275 39.66 9.54 -0.44
N ALA A 276 38.51 9.57 -1.12
CA ALA A 276 37.21 9.65 -0.47
C ALA A 276 36.78 8.33 0.19
N ALA A 277 37.10 7.18 -0.40
CA ALA A 277 36.59 5.87 0.02
C ALA A 277 37.73 4.84 0.23
N PRO A 278 38.54 4.99 1.29
CA PRO A 278 39.71 4.12 1.52
C PRO A 278 39.35 2.66 1.81
N ALA A 279 38.13 2.39 2.27
CA ALA A 279 37.62 1.04 2.56
C ALA A 279 36.97 0.35 1.35
N LEU A 280 36.96 1.00 0.18
CA LEU A 280 36.31 0.48 -1.02
C LEU A 280 37.00 -0.79 -1.51
N HIS A 281 36.22 -1.86 -1.65
CA HIS A 281 36.71 -3.14 -2.18
C HIS A 281 35.76 -3.78 -3.20
N THR A 282 34.53 -3.29 -3.33
CA THR A 282 33.56 -3.73 -4.35
C THR A 282 33.20 -2.56 -5.25
N LEU A 283 33.51 -2.67 -6.54
CA LEU A 283 33.25 -1.62 -7.53
C LEU A 283 32.48 -2.18 -8.73
N GLY A 284 31.31 -1.60 -9.01
CA GLY A 284 30.57 -1.80 -10.24
C GLY A 284 30.65 -0.57 -11.13
N VAL A 285 31.08 -0.72 -12.38
CA VAL A 285 31.20 0.36 -13.37
C VAL A 285 30.32 0.05 -14.57
N TYR A 286 29.38 0.93 -14.88
CA TYR A 286 28.37 0.75 -15.92
C TYR A 286 28.45 1.96 -16.86
N ASP A 287 28.59 1.70 -18.15
CA ASP A 287 28.65 2.70 -19.22
C ASP A 287 29.63 3.87 -18.94
N MET A 288 30.70 3.64 -18.18
CA MET A 288 31.65 4.66 -17.76
C MET A 288 33.07 4.15 -17.88
N GLN A 289 33.99 5.01 -18.33
CA GLN A 289 35.40 4.66 -18.47
C GLN A 289 36.19 4.90 -17.18
N ALA A 290 37.21 4.07 -16.94
CA ALA A 290 38.08 4.13 -15.78
C ALA A 290 38.85 5.45 -15.68
N ARG A 291 39.07 6.19 -16.76
CA ARG A 291 39.72 7.52 -16.69
C ARG A 291 38.93 8.54 -15.86
N TYR A 292 37.64 8.31 -15.64
CA TYR A 292 36.79 9.14 -14.78
C TYR A 292 36.75 8.64 -13.33
N LEU A 293 37.56 7.64 -12.98
CA LEU A 293 37.62 7.02 -11.67
C LEU A 293 39.05 7.08 -11.13
N ASP A 294 39.27 7.90 -10.11
CA ASP A 294 40.49 7.80 -9.31
C ASP A 294 40.27 6.73 -8.23
N VAL A 295 40.66 5.48 -8.50
CA VAL A 295 40.44 4.32 -7.62
C VAL A 295 41.76 3.66 -7.27
N ASN A 296 41.88 3.16 -6.04
CA ASN A 296 42.94 2.23 -5.69
C ASN A 296 42.58 0.79 -6.15
N TRP A 297 42.84 0.49 -7.42
CA TRP A 297 42.50 -0.80 -8.06
C TRP A 297 43.06 -2.01 -7.29
N ALA A 298 44.23 -1.88 -6.66
CA ALA A 298 44.85 -2.94 -5.87
C ALA A 298 44.08 -3.33 -4.60
N ASN A 299 43.14 -2.49 -4.14
CA ASN A 299 42.32 -2.76 -2.97
C ASN A 299 41.01 -3.48 -3.30
N LEU A 300 40.66 -3.60 -4.59
CA LEU A 300 39.42 -4.21 -5.03
C LEU A 300 39.47 -5.74 -4.91
N ARG A 301 38.38 -6.30 -4.40
CA ARG A 301 38.08 -7.74 -4.33
C ARG A 301 37.01 -8.14 -5.34
N VAL A 302 36.07 -7.24 -5.63
CA VAL A 302 34.99 -7.49 -6.58
C VAL A 302 34.94 -6.36 -7.58
N LEU A 303 35.00 -6.69 -8.87
CA LEU A 303 34.88 -5.75 -9.98
C LEU A 303 33.81 -6.22 -10.96
N ILE A 304 32.82 -5.37 -11.21
CA ILE A 304 31.65 -5.66 -12.06
C ILE A 304 31.59 -4.61 -13.18
N MET A 305 31.70 -5.03 -14.44
CA MET A 305 31.73 -4.17 -15.63
C MET A 305 30.89 -4.78 -16.76
N PRO A 306 29.56 -4.83 -16.62
CA PRO A 306 28.68 -5.52 -17.56
C PRO A 306 28.38 -4.68 -18.80
N THR A 307 28.66 -3.38 -18.77
CA THR A 307 28.66 -2.51 -19.95
C THR A 307 29.79 -1.50 -19.74
N TYR A 308 30.90 -1.64 -20.48
CA TYR A 308 32.06 -0.76 -20.31
C TYR A 308 32.26 0.07 -21.58
N ALA A 309 31.91 1.36 -21.50
CA ALA A 309 31.74 2.21 -22.67
C ALA A 309 33.06 2.48 -23.40
N ASN A 310 33.15 2.10 -24.69
CA ASN A 310 34.18 2.52 -25.64
C ASN A 310 35.62 2.45 -25.12
N ALA A 311 35.94 1.43 -24.32
CA ALA A 311 37.31 1.20 -23.87
C ALA A 311 37.97 0.11 -24.68
N SER A 312 39.25 0.28 -24.98
CA SER A 312 40.00 -0.77 -25.66
C SER A 312 40.21 -1.96 -24.72
N CYS A 313 40.35 -3.17 -25.29
CA CYS A 313 40.74 -4.33 -24.50
C CYS A 313 42.06 -4.10 -23.74
N GLU A 314 42.98 -3.32 -24.31
CA GLU A 314 44.26 -2.99 -23.68
C GLU A 314 44.08 -2.12 -22.43
N GLU A 315 43.18 -1.14 -22.45
CA GLU A 315 42.85 -0.30 -21.29
C GLU A 315 42.26 -1.14 -20.15
N VAL A 316 41.34 -2.04 -20.48
CA VAL A 316 40.74 -2.96 -19.50
C VAL A 316 41.82 -3.87 -18.90
N LEU A 317 42.67 -4.48 -19.73
CA LEU A 317 43.73 -5.36 -19.27
C LEU A 317 44.78 -4.62 -18.43
N ALA A 318 45.12 -3.38 -18.77
CA ALA A 318 46.05 -2.56 -18.00
C ALA A 318 45.51 -2.29 -16.58
N MET A 319 44.23 -1.91 -16.48
CA MET A 319 43.54 -1.72 -15.20
C MET A 319 43.43 -3.02 -14.38
N LEU A 320 43.11 -4.15 -15.03
CA LEU A 320 43.03 -5.45 -14.36
C LEU A 320 44.38 -5.91 -13.79
N ARG A 321 45.50 -5.55 -14.42
CA ARG A 321 46.84 -5.84 -13.87
C ARG A 321 47.09 -5.13 -12.54
N GLU A 322 46.44 -4.01 -12.28
CA GLU A 322 46.53 -3.30 -11.00
C GLU A 322 45.67 -3.96 -9.91
N CYS A 323 44.68 -4.77 -10.28
CA CYS A 323 43.74 -5.45 -9.36
C CYS A 323 44.35 -6.70 -8.73
N THR A 324 45.37 -6.52 -7.88
CA THR A 324 46.16 -7.63 -7.29
C THR A 324 45.43 -8.48 -6.24
N ARG A 325 44.27 -8.04 -5.73
CA ARG A 325 43.49 -8.72 -4.67
C ARG A 325 42.11 -9.18 -5.14
N LEU A 326 41.89 -9.22 -6.45
CA LEU A 326 40.59 -9.52 -7.02
C LEU A 326 40.18 -10.97 -6.73
N GLU A 327 39.00 -11.16 -6.16
CA GLU A 327 38.39 -12.44 -5.81
C GLU A 327 37.25 -12.79 -6.79
N ALA A 328 36.52 -11.78 -7.28
CA ALA A 328 35.45 -11.95 -8.25
C ALA A 328 35.50 -10.89 -9.36
N LEU A 329 35.29 -11.32 -10.60
CA LEU A 329 35.29 -10.48 -11.79
C LEU A 329 34.10 -10.81 -12.68
N GLU A 330 33.31 -9.79 -13.00
CA GLU A 330 32.26 -9.84 -14.01
C GLU A 330 32.58 -8.77 -15.07
N ILE A 331 32.82 -9.18 -16.31
CA ILE A 331 33.04 -8.26 -17.43
C ILE A 331 32.22 -8.77 -18.62
N TYR A 332 31.52 -7.86 -19.28
CA TYR A 332 30.96 -8.11 -20.59
C TYR A 332 31.82 -7.46 -21.67
N VAL A 333 32.30 -8.26 -22.62
CA VAL A 333 33.05 -7.78 -23.78
C VAL A 333 32.14 -7.94 -24.99
N GLY A 334 31.41 -6.88 -25.34
CA GLY A 334 30.60 -6.83 -26.55
C GLY A 334 31.46 -6.53 -27.77
N TYR A 335 31.33 -7.31 -28.85
CA TYR A 335 31.84 -6.93 -30.16
C TYR A 335 30.96 -5.82 -30.73
N VAL A 336 31.56 -4.68 -31.08
CA VAL A 336 30.90 -3.66 -31.89
C VAL A 336 30.97 -4.12 -33.34
N ASP A 337 29.99 -4.91 -33.79
CA ASP A 337 29.68 -5.00 -35.22
C ASP A 337 28.66 -3.88 -35.52
N ASP A 338 28.99 -3.04 -36.49
CA ASP A 338 28.31 -1.77 -36.86
C ASP A 338 26.81 -1.90 -37.27
N GLU A 339 26.13 -3.04 -37.08
CA GLU A 339 24.79 -3.28 -37.62
C GLU A 339 23.73 -3.93 -36.70
N THR A 340 23.93 -4.02 -35.39
CA THR A 340 22.84 -4.56 -34.53
C THR A 340 22.39 -3.64 -33.41
N GLU A 341 21.15 -3.14 -33.56
CA GLU A 341 20.37 -2.56 -32.46
C GLU A 341 20.41 -3.50 -31.25
N VAL A 342 21.07 -3.04 -30.19
CA VAL A 342 21.10 -3.72 -28.90
C VAL A 342 19.68 -3.73 -28.34
N ARG A 343 19.04 -4.89 -28.36
CA ARG A 343 17.79 -5.13 -27.62
C ARG A 343 18.09 -4.95 -26.13
N GLU A 344 17.38 -4.01 -25.50
CA GLU A 344 17.30 -3.85 -24.05
C GLU A 344 16.86 -5.17 -23.41
N GLY A 345 17.82 -5.94 -22.94
CA GLY A 345 17.60 -7.03 -21.99
C GLY A 345 17.72 -6.45 -20.59
N ASP A 346 16.70 -6.64 -19.76
CA ASP A 346 16.73 -6.32 -18.34
C ASP A 346 17.96 -6.98 -17.70
N VAL A 347 18.98 -6.18 -17.39
CA VAL A 347 20.12 -6.62 -16.59
C VAL A 347 19.62 -6.76 -15.15
N LEU A 348 19.08 -7.94 -14.84
CA LEU A 348 18.88 -8.40 -13.47
C LEU A 348 20.26 -8.62 -12.84
N MET A 349 20.68 -7.64 -12.03
CA MET A 349 21.86 -7.78 -11.18
C MET A 349 21.65 -8.90 -10.17
N PRO A 350 22.68 -9.72 -9.86
CA PRO A 350 22.60 -10.67 -8.77
C PRO A 350 22.43 -9.93 -7.45
N CYS A 351 21.49 -10.39 -6.62
CA CYS A 351 21.38 -9.96 -5.23
C CYS A 351 22.65 -10.41 -4.48
N LEU A 352 23.49 -9.47 -4.05
CA LEU A 352 24.58 -9.68 -3.10
C LEU A 352 24.56 -8.62 -2.00
#